data_AF-A0A9E1M2F0-F1
#
_entry.id   AF-A0A9E1M2F0-F1
#
_cell.length_a   1.000
_cell.length_b   1.000
_cell.length_c   1.000
_cell.angle_alpha   90.00
_cell.angle_beta   90.00
_cell.angle_gamma   90.00
#
_symmetry.space_group_name_H-M   'P 1'
#
loop_
_entity.id
_entity.type
_entity.pdbx_description
1 polymer ?
#
loop_
_entity_poly.entity_id
_entity_poly.type
_entity_poly.pdbx_seq_one_letter_code
_entity_poly.pdbx_strand_id
1 'polypeptide(L)' 'MMKKIGLGIAILLFSILLSLCSAGMELLTLVIGVVGLFFSIIGFIEHK' A
#
# COMPACT_ATOMS: atom_id res chain seq x y z
N MET A 1 -7.54 6.55 19.15
CA MET A 1 -8.62 5.79 18.47
C MET A 1 -8.57 5.86 16.93
N MET A 2 -7.81 6.79 16.32
CA MET A 2 -7.87 7.05 14.87
C MET A 2 -6.85 6.30 13.98
N LYS A 3 -5.87 5.58 14.56
CA LYS A 3 -4.77 5.00 13.75
C LYS A 3 -5.25 3.92 12.78
N LYS A 4 -6.17 3.00 13.17
CA LYS A 4 -6.49 1.78 12.38
C LYS A 4 -7.02 2.04 10.97
N ILE A 5 -7.63 3.21 10.74
CA ILE A 5 -8.24 3.55 9.45
C ILE A 5 -7.17 3.84 8.38
N GLY A 6 -6.01 4.39 8.78
CA GLY A 6 -4.93 4.73 7.85
C GLY A 6 -4.35 3.54 7.11
N LEU A 7 -4.26 2.38 7.77
CA LEU A 7 -3.75 1.16 7.15
C LEU A 7 -4.72 0.58 6.12
N GLY A 8 -6.03 0.67 6.37
CA GLY A 8 -7.05 0.25 5.41
C GLY A 8 -7.05 1.11 4.14
N ILE A 9 -6.86 2.43 4.29
CA ILE A 9 -6.80 3.37 3.15
C ILE A 9 -5.55 3.10 2.29
N ALA A 10 -4.40 2.79 2.91
CA ALA A 10 -3.18 2.47 2.18
C ALA A 10 -3.32 1.19 1.34
N ILE A 11 -3.97 0.15 1.87
CA ILE A 11 -4.23 -1.09 1.14
C ILE A 11 -5.21 -0.88 -0.01
N LEU A 12 -6.27 -0.08 0.21
CA LEU A 12 -7.23 0.26 -0.84
C LEU A 12 -6.55 1.04 -1.99
N LEU A 13 -5.73 2.05 -1.69
CA LEU A 13 -4.97 2.78 -2.71
C LEU A 13 -4.01 1.86 -3.48
N PHE A 14 -3.33 0.95 -2.78
CA PHE A 14 -2.43 -0.01 -3.41
C PHE A 14 -3.18 -0.97 -4.36
N SER A 15 -4.37 -1.44 -3.97
CA SER A 15 -5.20 -2.29 -4.83
C SER A 15 -5.67 -1.58 -6.11
N ILE A 16 -5.95 -0.27 -6.03
CA ILE A 16 -6.34 0.55 -7.19
C ILE A 16 -5.14 0.75 -8.12
N LEU A 17 -3.97 1.08 -7.55
CA LEU A 17 -2.71 1.18 -8.30
C LEU A 17 -2.35 -0.13 -9.01
N LEU A 18 -2.53 -1.28 -8.33
CA LEU A 18 -2.34 -2.61 -8.90
C LEU A 18 -3.29 -2.86 -10.09
N SER A 19 -4.56 -2.51 -9.95
CA SER A 19 -5.57 -2.67 -11.00
C SER A 19 -5.23 -1.80 -12.23
N LEU A 20 -4.73 -0.58 -12.00
CA LEU A 20 -4.30 0.33 -13.05
C LEU A 20 -2.98 -0.11 -13.72
N CYS A 21 -2.05 -0.66 -12.93
CA CYS A 21 -0.78 -1.24 -13.37
C CYS A 21 -1.01 -2.51 -14.22
N SER A 22 -1.98 -3.35 -13.84
CA SER A 22 -2.37 -4.55 -14.60
C SER A 22 -2.99 -4.25 -15.96
N ALA A 23 -3.45 -3.01 -16.21
CA ALA A 23 -3.95 -2.56 -17.51
C ALA A 23 -2.84 -2.24 -18.53
N GLY A 24 -1.57 -2.52 -18.20
CA GLY A 24 -0.43 -2.42 -19.12
C GLY A 24 0.68 -1.46 -18.70
N MET A 25 0.75 -1.07 -17.41
CA MET A 25 1.67 -0.05 -16.91
C MET A 25 2.57 -0.59 -15.80
N GLU A 26 3.69 -1.18 -16.23
CA GLU A 26 4.99 -1.19 -15.53
C GLU A 26 5.08 -1.92 -14.17
N LEU A 27 5.73 -3.10 -14.19
CA LEU A 27 6.12 -3.90 -13.01
C LEU A 27 6.84 -3.09 -11.90
N LEU A 28 7.47 -1.97 -12.26
CA LEU A 28 8.15 -1.08 -11.32
C LEU A 28 7.19 -0.43 -10.33
N THR A 29 6.00 -0.03 -10.78
CA THR A 29 4.95 0.56 -9.94
C THR A 29 4.44 -0.46 -8.91
N LEU A 30 4.34 -1.72 -9.33
CA LEU A 30 3.95 -2.83 -8.47
C LEU A 30 4.98 -3.06 -7.36
N VAL A 31 6.28 -3.08 -7.68
CA VAL A 31 7.36 -3.24 -6.69
C VAL A 31 7.37 -2.08 -5.69
N ILE A 32 7.28 -0.83 -6.16
CA ILE A 32 7.27 0.36 -5.30
C ILE A 32 6.07 0.33 -4.35
N GLY A 33 4.89 -0.06 -4.87
CA GLY A 33 3.68 -0.16 -4.05
C GLY A 33 3.76 -1.28 -3.01
N VAL A 34 4.33 -2.45 -3.33
CA VAL A 34 4.53 -3.55 -2.36
C VAL A 34 5.49 -3.11 -1.25
N VAL A 35 6.60 -2.45 -1.60
CA VAL A 35 7.58 -1.94 -0.62
C VAL A 35 6.94 -0.87 0.27
N GLY A 36 6.17 0.06 -0.31
CA GLY A 36 5.44 1.07 0.45
C GLY A 36 4.38 0.47 1.39
N LEU A 37 3.71 -0.61 0.95
CA LEU A 37 2.74 -1.32 1.78
C LEU A 37 3.41 -2.01 2.97
N PHE A 38 4.51 -2.72 2.73
CA PHE A 38 5.30 -3.37 3.78
C PHE A 38 5.80 -2.36 4.82
N PHE A 39 6.36 -1.24 4.36
CA PHE A 39 6.82 -0.17 5.24
C PHE A 39 5.67 0.44 6.05
N SER A 40 4.50 0.62 5.42
CA SER A 40 3.30 1.13 6.10
C SER A 40 2.82 0.16 7.20
N ILE A 41 2.81 -1.16 6.94
CA ILE A 41 2.44 -2.17 7.94
C ILE A 41 3.45 -2.20 9.11
N ILE A 42 4.75 -2.18 8.82
CA ILE A 42 5.80 -2.22 9.86
C ILE A 42 5.75 -0.96 10.72
N GLY A 43 5.71 0.24 10.13
CA GLY A 43 5.62 1.49 10.88
C GLY A 43 4.31 1.62 11.67
N PHE A 44 3.24 0.95 11.22
CA PHE A 44 1.98 0.89 11.94
C PHE A 44 2.02 -0.06 13.15
N ILE A 45 2.77 -1.17 13.05
CA ILE A 45 3.01 -2.11 14.15
C ILE A 45 3.99 -1.53 15.18
N GLU A 46 5.06 -0.88 14.74
CA GLU A 46 6.09 -0.30 15.62
C GLU A 46 5.58 0.92 16.40
N HIS A 47 4.59 1.65 15.86
CA HIS A 47 3.94 2.76 16.57
C HIS A 47 2.74 2.31 17.44
N LYS A 48 2.75 1.06 17.93
CA LYS A 48 1.80 0.54 18.92
C LYS A 48 2.54 0.11 20.17
#